data_AF-A0AA42T1T7-F1
#
_entry.id   AF-A0AA42T1T7-F1
#
_cell.length_a   1.000
_cell.length_b   1.000
_cell.length_c   1.000
_cell.angle_alpha   90.00
_cell.angle_beta   90.00
_cell.angle_gamma   90.00
#
_symmetry.space_group_name_H-M   'P 1'
#
loop_
_entity.id
_entity.type
_entity.pdbx_description
1 polymer ?
#
loop_
_entity_poly.entity_id
_entity_poly.type
_entity_poly.pdbx_seq_one_letter_code
_entity_poly.pdbx_strand_id
1 'polypeptide(L)'
;MYLLVAWEQIPTYVVGRYYCATQAGITVYKTPGQWLAENYGLENTLVLQKVPSRTYISDGESDVFLNKRLVYSVRRYLMSALPVNITTREIHDSYDKSILVRDVAVSAGYDKRGGMGGLAFKVWTGNFLCSPGYSDFLSVMKDYAEIGREAD
;
A
#
# COMPACT_ATOMS: atom_id res chain seq x y z
N MET A 1 11.28 37.61 0.47
CA MET A 1 10.12 36.87 -0.08
C MET A 1 10.33 35.36 -0.26
N TYR A 2 11.38 34.76 0.33
CA TYR A 2 11.63 33.31 0.23
C TYR A 2 10.77 32.46 1.18
N LEU A 3 10.41 33.01 2.34
CA LEU A 3 9.58 32.33 3.35
C LEU A 3 8.18 31.94 2.83
N LEU A 4 7.59 32.72 1.91
CA LEU A 4 6.28 32.39 1.32
C LEU A 4 6.35 31.33 0.22
N VAL A 5 7.53 31.08 -0.35
CA VAL A 5 7.70 30.09 -1.44
C VAL A 5 8.06 28.71 -0.88
N ALA A 6 8.68 28.67 0.29
CA ALA A 6 9.08 27.44 1.00
C ALA A 6 8.29 27.21 2.30
N TRP A 7 7.17 27.90 2.51
CA TRP A 7 6.39 27.84 3.74
C TRP A 7 5.95 26.42 4.09
N GLU A 8 5.66 25.58 3.09
CA GLU A 8 5.20 24.22 3.32
C GLU A 8 6.33 23.22 3.63
N GLN A 9 7.61 23.61 3.51
CA GLN A 9 8.74 22.69 3.67
C GLN A 9 8.83 22.10 5.08
N ILE A 10 8.78 22.96 6.11
CA ILE A 10 8.86 22.50 7.51
C ILE A 10 7.61 21.69 7.87
N PRO A 11 6.37 22.17 7.63
CA PRO A 11 5.17 21.40 7.90
C PRO A 11 5.14 20.04 7.19
N THR A 12 5.55 19.98 5.91
CA THR A 12 5.65 18.72 5.15
C THR A 12 6.58 17.73 5.83
N TYR A 13 7.77 18.18 6.22
CA TYR A 13 8.74 17.33 6.88
C TYR A 13 8.22 16.82 8.23
N VAL A 14 7.64 17.71 9.05
CA VAL A 14 7.10 17.36 10.37
C VAL A 14 5.94 16.37 10.24
N VAL A 15 4.96 16.66 9.38
CA VAL A 15 3.78 15.81 9.19
C VAL A 15 4.18 14.46 8.61
N GLY A 16 5.05 14.44 7.61
CA GLY A 16 5.53 13.21 7.04
C GLY A 16 6.30 12.33 8.03
N ARG A 17 7.15 12.92 8.88
CA ARG A 17 7.83 12.21 9.98
C ARG A 17 6.85 11.71 11.03
N TYR A 18 5.84 12.49 11.38
CA TYR A 18 4.80 12.11 12.33
C TYR A 18 4.03 10.86 11.84
N TYR A 19 3.53 10.87 10.61
CA TYR A 19 2.83 9.70 10.05
C TYR A 19 3.75 8.50 9.85
N CYS A 20 5.00 8.74 9.47
CA CYS A 20 6.02 7.68 9.40
C CYS A 20 6.24 7.02 10.77
N ALA A 21 6.27 7.78 11.86
CA ALA A 21 6.50 7.23 13.20
C ALA A 21 5.24 6.60 13.84
N THR A 22 4.05 7.06 13.46
CA THR A 22 2.79 6.67 14.11
C THR A 22 1.96 5.66 13.33
N GLN A 23 2.07 5.64 12.00
CA GLN A 23 1.20 4.84 11.13
C GLN A 23 1.97 3.96 10.15
N ALA A 24 3.18 4.33 9.74
CA ALA A 24 3.91 3.55 8.76
C ALA A 24 4.40 2.22 9.34
N GLY A 25 4.37 1.18 8.51
CA GLY A 25 4.73 -0.16 8.91
C GLY A 25 3.81 -1.23 8.39
N ILE A 26 4.22 -2.47 8.59
CA ILE A 26 3.42 -3.65 8.35
C ILE A 26 2.65 -4.04 9.62
N THR A 27 1.38 -4.37 9.45
CA THR A 27 0.53 -5.00 10.45
C THR A 27 -0.01 -6.29 9.85
N VAL A 28 0.33 -7.42 10.48
CA VAL A 28 -0.17 -8.75 10.10
C VAL A 28 -1.29 -9.10 11.08
N TYR A 29 -2.53 -9.10 10.60
CA TYR A 29 -3.70 -9.47 11.40
C TYR A 29 -3.91 -10.98 11.41
N LYS A 30 -3.70 -11.63 10.27
CA LYS A 30 -3.72 -13.08 10.11
C LYS A 30 -2.53 -13.50 9.26
N THR A 31 -1.94 -14.63 9.60
CA THR A 31 -0.92 -15.27 8.73
C THR A 31 -1.58 -16.14 7.66
N PRO A 32 -0.86 -16.47 6.57
CA PRO A 32 -1.34 -17.43 5.57
C PRO A 32 -1.86 -18.74 6.19
N GLY A 33 -1.09 -19.32 7.11
CA GLY A 33 -1.45 -20.57 7.78
C GLY A 33 -2.69 -20.45 8.67
N GLN A 34 -2.84 -19.32 9.40
CA GLN A 34 -4.05 -19.08 10.20
C GLN A 34 -5.28 -18.93 9.31
N TRP A 35 -5.17 -18.18 8.21
CA TRP A 35 -6.28 -18.00 7.27
C TRP A 35 -6.68 -19.33 6.62
N LEU A 36 -5.72 -20.18 6.25
CA LEU A 36 -5.99 -21.53 5.71
C LEU A 36 -6.66 -22.45 6.72
N ALA A 37 -6.23 -22.42 7.98
CA ALA A 37 -6.86 -23.20 9.04
C ALA A 37 -8.33 -22.82 9.27
N GLU A 38 -8.67 -21.52 9.16
CA GLU A 38 -10.05 -21.02 9.23
C GLU A 38 -10.88 -21.36 7.98
N ASN A 39 -10.21 -21.53 6.83
CA ASN A 39 -10.82 -21.75 5.52
C ASN A 39 -10.50 -23.15 4.97
N TYR A 40 -10.51 -24.15 5.85
CA TYR A 40 -10.12 -25.51 5.51
C TYR A 40 -10.92 -26.08 4.33
N GLY A 41 -10.23 -26.69 3.37
CA GLY A 41 -10.83 -27.30 2.18
C GLY A 41 -10.99 -26.37 0.98
N LEU A 42 -10.76 -25.06 1.12
CA LEU A 42 -10.79 -24.12 -0.02
C LEU A 42 -9.54 -24.19 -0.89
N GLU A 43 -8.44 -24.74 -0.40
CA GLU A 43 -7.14 -24.83 -1.08
C GLU A 43 -7.25 -25.44 -2.48
N ASN A 44 -8.05 -26.49 -2.62
CA ASN A 44 -8.26 -27.19 -3.89
C ASN A 44 -9.18 -26.43 -4.86
N THR A 45 -9.93 -25.44 -4.37
CA THR A 45 -10.86 -24.62 -5.18
C THR A 45 -10.29 -23.27 -5.58
N LEU A 46 -9.26 -22.80 -4.86
CA LEU A 46 -8.54 -21.58 -5.16
C LEU A 46 -7.62 -21.86 -6.35
N VAL A 47 -7.92 -21.22 -7.47
CA VAL A 47 -7.09 -21.29 -8.68
C VAL A 47 -6.29 -20.01 -8.75
N LEU A 48 -4.96 -20.17 -8.83
CA LEU A 48 -4.03 -19.09 -9.06
C LEU A 48 -4.25 -18.52 -10.45
N GLN A 49 -4.33 -17.20 -10.55
CA GLN A 49 -4.38 -16.56 -11.85
C GLN A 49 -2.95 -16.46 -12.42
N LYS A 50 -2.68 -17.17 -13.53
CA LYS A 50 -1.40 -17.06 -14.28
C LYS A 50 -1.04 -15.60 -14.59
N VAL A 51 -2.05 -14.77 -14.84
CA VAL A 51 -1.94 -13.31 -14.95
C VAL A 51 -2.92 -12.68 -13.98
N PRO A 52 -2.46 -12.02 -12.91
CA PRO A 52 -3.35 -11.38 -11.94
C PRO A 52 -4.22 -10.32 -12.63
N SER A 53 -5.54 -10.46 -12.52
CA SER A 53 -6.45 -9.42 -12.98
C SER A 53 -6.27 -8.17 -12.14
N ARG A 54 -6.09 -7.02 -12.78
CA ARG A 54 -5.96 -5.72 -12.13
C ARG A 54 -7.13 -4.81 -12.52
N THR A 55 -7.80 -4.26 -11.52
CA THR A 55 -8.80 -3.22 -11.65
C THR A 55 -8.22 -1.90 -11.18
N TYR A 56 -8.21 -0.90 -12.06
CA TYR A 56 -7.80 0.46 -11.73
C TYR A 56 -9.02 1.23 -11.20
N ILE A 57 -8.87 1.83 -10.02
CA ILE A 57 -9.94 2.62 -9.40
C ILE A 57 -9.70 4.10 -9.70
N SER A 58 -8.48 4.56 -9.48
CA SER A 58 -8.05 5.94 -9.68
C SER A 58 -6.53 5.99 -9.89
N ASP A 59 -5.96 7.19 -10.06
CA ASP A 59 -4.53 7.34 -10.29
C ASP A 59 -3.70 6.83 -9.10
N GLY A 60 -2.99 5.71 -9.32
CA GLY A 60 -2.20 5.03 -8.30
C GLY A 60 -2.98 4.16 -7.32
N GLU A 61 -4.28 3.96 -7.53
CA GLU A 61 -5.11 3.02 -6.78
C GLU A 61 -5.57 1.85 -7.65
N SER A 62 -5.42 0.64 -7.12
CA SER A 62 -5.76 -0.56 -7.85
C SER A 62 -6.08 -1.73 -6.94
N ASP A 63 -6.92 -2.62 -7.44
CA ASP A 63 -7.13 -3.95 -6.87
C ASP A 63 -6.53 -4.99 -7.81
N VAL A 64 -5.79 -5.94 -7.24
CA VAL A 64 -5.15 -7.05 -7.95
C VAL A 64 -5.66 -8.34 -7.33
N PHE A 65 -6.33 -9.17 -8.12
CA PHE A 65 -6.86 -10.44 -7.67
C PHE A 65 -5.74 -11.48 -7.72
N LEU A 66 -5.31 -11.96 -6.54
CA LEU A 66 -4.30 -13.02 -6.44
C LEU A 66 -4.94 -14.39 -6.76
N ASN A 67 -6.17 -14.59 -6.27
CA ASN A 67 -7.03 -15.72 -6.62
C ASN A 67 -8.51 -15.27 -6.53
N LYS A 68 -9.46 -16.23 -6.48
CA LYS A 68 -10.90 -15.92 -6.39
C LYS A 68 -11.32 -15.23 -5.08
N ARG A 69 -10.53 -15.36 -4.02
CA ARG A 69 -10.81 -14.80 -2.69
C ARG A 69 -9.87 -13.68 -2.31
N LEU A 70 -8.57 -13.88 -2.48
CA LEU A 70 -7.56 -12.94 -2.02
C LEU A 70 -7.37 -11.79 -3.00
N VAL A 71 -7.48 -10.57 -2.48
CA VAL A 71 -7.31 -9.33 -3.23
C VAL A 71 -6.21 -8.52 -2.57
N TYR A 72 -5.26 -8.09 -3.40
CA TYR A 72 -4.25 -7.11 -3.05
C TYR A 72 -4.72 -5.72 -3.51
N SER A 73 -4.91 -4.81 -2.57
CA SER A 73 -5.40 -3.45 -2.81
C SER A 73 -4.34 -2.42 -2.52
N VAL A 74 -4.26 -1.41 -3.38
CA VAL A 74 -3.47 -0.20 -3.17
C VAL A 74 -4.44 0.98 -3.10
N ARG A 75 -4.36 1.75 -2.02
CA ARG A 75 -5.10 2.98 -1.81
C ARG A 75 -4.13 4.11 -1.51
N ARG A 76 -4.45 5.33 -1.95
CA ARG A 76 -3.60 6.50 -1.77
C ARG A 76 -4.41 7.64 -1.20
N TYR A 77 -3.91 8.18 -0.09
CA TYR A 77 -4.45 9.39 0.51
C TYR A 77 -3.44 10.52 0.36
N LEU A 78 -3.73 11.45 -0.55
CA LEU A 78 -2.97 12.67 -0.72
C LEU A 78 -3.55 13.76 0.19
N MET A 79 -2.70 14.34 1.04
CA MET A 79 -3.12 15.49 1.85
C MET A 79 -3.30 16.72 0.96
N SER A 80 -4.40 17.46 1.16
CA SER A 80 -4.77 18.59 0.30
C SER A 80 -3.85 19.81 0.45
N ALA A 81 -3.32 20.05 1.65
CA ALA A 81 -2.55 21.25 1.97
C ALA A 81 -1.03 21.06 1.96
N LEU A 82 -0.56 19.82 2.10
CA LEU A 82 0.86 19.48 2.19
C LEU A 82 1.16 18.35 1.20
N PRO A 83 2.33 18.37 0.55
CA PRO A 83 2.82 17.27 -0.29
C PRO A 83 3.21 16.06 0.57
N VAL A 84 2.22 15.44 1.23
CA VAL A 84 2.34 14.20 1.99
C VAL A 84 1.32 13.22 1.43
N ASN A 85 1.79 12.03 1.08
CA ASN A 85 1.01 10.96 0.51
C ASN A 85 1.14 9.72 1.41
N ILE A 86 0.00 9.16 1.79
CA ILE A 86 -0.09 7.91 2.54
C ILE A 86 -0.58 6.85 1.58
N THR A 87 0.27 5.87 1.29
CA THR A 87 -0.08 4.71 0.47
C THR A 87 -0.36 3.54 1.39
N THR A 88 -1.58 3.03 1.36
CA THR A 88 -1.98 1.83 2.08
C THR A 88 -2.04 0.66 1.11
N ARG A 89 -1.39 -0.43 1.47
CA ARG A 89 -1.33 -1.70 0.74
C ARG A 89 -1.97 -2.77 1.60
N GLU A 90 -3.00 -3.42 1.12
CA GLU A 90 -3.76 -4.38 1.91
C GLU A 90 -3.93 -5.69 1.16
N ILE A 91 -3.82 -6.80 1.88
CA ILE A 91 -4.32 -8.08 1.41
C ILE A 91 -5.57 -8.38 2.22
N HIS A 92 -6.69 -8.58 1.55
CA HIS A 92 -7.97 -8.87 2.19
C HIS A 92 -8.68 -10.03 1.50
N ASP A 93 -9.54 -10.73 2.23
CA ASP A 93 -10.43 -11.74 1.65
C ASP A 93 -11.67 -11.04 1.08
N SER A 94 -11.96 -11.28 -0.20
CA SER A 94 -13.05 -10.67 -0.93
C SER A 94 -14.43 -11.12 -0.43
N TYR A 95 -14.50 -12.27 0.25
CA TYR A 95 -15.74 -12.85 0.77
C TYR A 95 -16.23 -12.14 2.03
N ASP A 96 -15.39 -12.05 3.07
CA ASP A 96 -15.76 -11.46 4.36
C ASP A 96 -15.25 -10.01 4.55
N LYS A 97 -14.45 -9.50 3.59
CA LYS A 97 -13.79 -8.19 3.62
C LYS A 97 -12.81 -8.03 4.79
N SER A 98 -12.36 -9.13 5.41
CA SER A 98 -11.38 -9.08 6.47
C SER A 98 -9.99 -8.74 5.92
N ILE A 99 -9.31 -7.81 6.58
CA ILE A 99 -7.95 -7.42 6.24
C ILE A 99 -7.00 -8.40 6.89
N LEU A 100 -6.20 -9.08 6.08
CA LEU A 100 -5.24 -10.08 6.52
C LEU A 100 -3.91 -9.43 6.86
N VAL A 101 -3.46 -8.53 5.96
CA VAL A 101 -2.20 -7.80 6.10
C VAL A 101 -2.39 -6.39 5.59
N ARG A 102 -1.79 -5.43 6.29
CA ARG A 102 -1.75 -4.02 5.90
C ARG A 102 -0.31 -3.52 5.98
N ASP A 103 0.16 -2.89 4.92
CA ASP A 103 1.38 -2.09 4.90
C ASP A 103 1.01 -0.62 4.63
N VAL A 104 1.55 0.27 5.45
CA VAL A 104 1.36 1.71 5.31
C VAL A 104 2.71 2.33 4.99
N ALA A 105 2.78 2.95 3.82
CA ALA A 105 3.93 3.74 3.38
C ALA A 105 3.57 5.22 3.37
N VAL A 106 4.48 6.05 3.86
CA VAL A 106 4.35 7.50 3.87
C VAL A 106 5.43 8.09 2.98
N SER A 107 5.04 8.90 2.00
CA SER A 107 5.96 9.71 1.22
C SER A 107 5.65 11.19 1.38
N ALA A 108 6.65 12.02 1.20
CA ALA A 108 6.44 13.46 1.06
C ALA A 108 7.34 14.07 0.01
N GLY A 109 6.93 15.22 -0.51
CA GLY A 109 7.56 15.95 -1.61
C GLY A 109 6.67 16.05 -2.85
N TYR A 110 7.06 16.90 -3.80
CA TYR A 110 6.31 17.16 -5.03
C TYR A 110 6.76 16.30 -6.22
N ASP A 111 7.52 15.22 -5.99
CA ASP A 111 7.93 14.32 -7.07
C ASP A 111 6.77 13.46 -7.60
N LYS A 112 7.04 12.68 -8.65
CA LYS A 112 6.06 11.75 -9.25
C LYS A 112 5.53 10.70 -8.26
N ARG A 113 6.18 10.48 -7.11
CA ARG A 113 5.79 9.52 -6.06
C ARG A 113 4.97 10.17 -4.95
N GLY A 114 5.15 11.47 -4.72
CA GLY A 114 4.39 12.31 -3.78
C GLY A 114 3.06 12.86 -4.32
N GLY A 115 2.70 12.56 -5.57
CA GLY A 115 1.35 12.77 -6.09
C GLY A 115 1.03 14.19 -6.59
N MET A 116 2.01 15.08 -6.71
CA MET A 116 1.79 16.46 -7.16
C MET A 116 2.81 16.90 -8.23
N GLY A 117 2.92 16.11 -9.30
CA GLY A 117 3.91 16.28 -10.38
C GLY A 117 3.91 17.63 -11.09
N GLY A 118 2.85 18.44 -10.99
CA GLY A 118 2.81 19.82 -11.50
C GLY A 118 3.55 20.85 -10.65
N LEU A 119 3.87 20.52 -9.40
CA LEU A 119 4.58 21.39 -8.45
C LEU A 119 6.02 20.91 -8.19
N ALA A 120 6.52 19.99 -9.02
CA ALA A 120 7.87 19.40 -8.94
C ALA A 120 9.02 20.42 -9.07
N PHE A 121 8.73 21.70 -9.34
CA PHE A 121 9.73 22.78 -9.30
C PHE A 121 10.21 23.11 -7.87
N LYS A 122 9.43 22.75 -6.84
CA LYS A 122 9.78 22.97 -5.44
C LYS A 122 10.74 21.90 -4.92
N VAL A 123 11.94 21.85 -5.51
CA VAL A 123 12.97 20.83 -5.23
C VAL A 123 13.45 20.81 -3.77
N TRP A 124 13.22 21.89 -3.02
CA TRP A 124 13.61 22.04 -1.61
C TRP A 124 12.62 21.39 -0.63
N THR A 125 11.37 21.12 -1.02
CA THR A 125 10.46 20.32 -0.19
C THR A 125 10.89 18.87 -0.33
N GLY A 126 11.76 18.43 0.57
CA GLY A 126 12.51 17.18 0.46
C GLY A 126 11.65 15.98 0.06
N ASN A 127 12.23 15.11 -0.77
CA ASN A 127 11.63 13.84 -1.10
C ASN A 127 12.03 12.83 -0.02
N PHE A 128 11.05 12.30 0.70
CA PHE A 128 11.30 11.14 1.57
C PHE A 128 10.25 10.06 1.33
N LEU A 129 10.67 8.82 1.51
CA LEU A 129 9.82 7.64 1.53
C LEU A 129 10.09 6.88 2.82
N CYS A 130 9.03 6.58 3.55
CA CYS A 130 9.03 5.78 4.76
C CYS A 130 8.10 4.59 4.54
N SER A 131 8.67 3.39 4.45
CA SER A 131 7.93 2.14 4.29
C SER A 131 8.64 1.05 5.11
N PRO A 132 8.68 1.18 6.45
CA PRO A 132 9.37 0.22 7.29
C PRO A 132 8.66 -1.14 7.18
N GLY A 133 9.42 -2.23 6.99
CA GLY A 133 8.83 -3.57 6.83
C GLY A 133 8.24 -3.86 5.44
N TYR A 134 8.49 -3.02 4.43
CA TYR A 134 8.03 -3.31 3.06
C TYR A 134 8.61 -4.62 2.49
N SER A 135 9.85 -4.95 2.83
CA SER A 135 10.45 -6.26 2.48
C SER A 135 9.65 -7.42 3.05
N ASP A 136 9.22 -7.27 4.29
CA ASP A 136 8.48 -8.30 5.03
C ASP A 136 7.08 -8.42 4.44
N PHE A 137 6.46 -7.29 4.07
CA PHE A 137 5.19 -7.27 3.36
C PHE A 137 5.27 -7.99 2.02
N LEU A 138 6.33 -7.79 1.25
CA LEU A 138 6.54 -8.51 -0.01
C LEU A 138 6.71 -10.01 0.22
N SER A 139 7.41 -10.42 1.29
CA SER A 139 7.52 -11.83 1.66
C SER A 139 6.15 -12.43 1.97
N VAL A 140 5.37 -11.78 2.83
CA VAL A 140 4.03 -12.27 3.21
C VAL A 140 3.07 -12.25 2.01
N MET A 141 3.14 -11.23 1.15
CA MET A 141 2.35 -11.19 -0.08
C MET A 141 2.66 -12.37 -0.98
N LYS A 142 3.94 -12.73 -1.11
CA LYS A 142 4.36 -13.90 -1.90
C LYS A 142 3.74 -15.17 -1.32
N ASP A 143 3.79 -15.35 -0.01
CA ASP A 143 3.19 -16.51 0.66
C ASP A 143 1.67 -16.59 0.39
N TYR A 144 0.96 -15.45 0.43
CA TYR A 144 -0.46 -15.38 0.07
C TYR A 144 -0.73 -15.64 -1.42
N ALA A 145 0.15 -15.18 -2.30
CA ALA A 145 0.03 -15.38 -3.74
C ALA A 145 0.29 -16.83 -4.16
N GLU A 146 0.96 -17.62 -3.31
CA GLU A 146 1.16 -19.07 -3.51
C GLU A 146 -0.04 -19.91 -3.00
N ILE A 147 -1.05 -19.29 -2.38
CA ILE A 147 -2.24 -20.00 -1.91
C ILE A 147 -3.18 -20.31 -3.08
N GLY A 148 -3.16 -21.57 -3.49
CA GLY A 148 -4.06 -22.16 -4.48
C GLY A 148 -3.33 -23.17 -5.36
N ARG A 149 -4.06 -23.74 -6.31
CA ARG A 149 -3.48 -24.57 -7.37
C ARG A 149 -3.24 -23.74 -8.62
N GLU A 150 -2.18 -24.05 -9.36
CA GLU A 150 -1.99 -23.46 -10.69
C GLU A 150 -3.17 -23.81 -11.59
N ALA A 151 -3.60 -22.85 -12.42
CA ALA A 151 -4.58 -23.14 -13.46
C ALA A 151 -3.93 -24.06 -14.50
N ASP A 152 -4.52 -25.23 -14.76
CA ASP A 152 -4.12 -26.10 -15.88
C ASP A 152 -4.18 -25.32 -17.21
#